data_AF-A0A416EL70-F1
#
_entry.id   AF-A0A416EL70-F1
#
_cell.length_a   1.000
_cell.length_b   1.000
_cell.length_c   1.000
_cell.angle_alpha   90.00
_cell.angle_beta   90.00
_cell.angle_gamma   90.00
#
_symmetry.space_group_name_H-M   'P 1'
#
loop_
_entity.id
_entity.type
_entity.pdbx_description
1 polymer ?
#
loop_
_entity_poly.entity_id
_entity_poly.type
_entity_poly.pdbx_seq_one_letter_code
_entity_poly.pdbx_strand_id
1 'polypeptide(L)'
;MKAYKTFASEKRTFKDRITGANITQLTGYLGHSFHTYFTNNGWYDGNRRLLFTSDRDNATNLFSIQVESGEISQLTDFEPGSRPTVRFTNDVNPKRPEVYYAIGREMRAVNLKTLEDRLLFKVPDGFNAKGGNVGADGQYMYGALMEDLSDRIYTDLKASYIGMKEISSIRPGCCACMMAASFTATTILIPVSPQMARRSCITAM
;
A
#
# COMPACT_ATOMS: atom_id res chain seq x y z
N MET A 1 9.19 18.80 6.58
CA MET A 1 8.54 17.83 5.67
C MET A 1 7.52 18.59 4.86
N LYS A 2 7.48 18.39 3.54
CA LYS A 2 6.42 18.97 2.71
C LYS A 2 5.11 18.20 2.91
N ALA A 3 3.98 18.90 2.84
CA ALA A 3 2.63 18.33 2.83
C ALA A 3 1.82 19.06 1.76
N TYR A 4 0.86 18.38 1.12
CA TYR A 4 -0.13 19.06 0.27
C TYR A 4 -1.06 19.92 1.14
N LYS A 5 -1.46 19.37 2.28
CA LYS A 5 -2.30 20.01 3.28
C LYS A 5 -1.92 19.52 4.68
N THR A 6 -2.06 20.40 5.67
CA THR A 6 -1.88 20.07 7.08
C THR A 6 -3.19 20.24 7.82
N PHE A 7 -3.46 19.35 8.77
CA PHE A 7 -4.63 19.39 9.62
C PHE A 7 -4.20 19.44 11.08
N ALA A 8 -4.98 20.16 11.89
CA ALA A 8 -4.78 20.21 13.33
C ALA A 8 -5.01 18.83 13.98
N SER A 9 -4.54 18.71 15.21
CA SER A 9 -4.70 17.48 15.99
C SER A 9 -6.15 17.13 16.22
N GLU A 10 -6.49 15.87 15.97
CA GLU A 10 -7.79 15.27 16.27
C GLU A 10 -7.72 14.33 17.48
N LYS A 11 -6.59 14.38 18.20
CA LYS A 11 -6.32 13.46 19.29
C LYS A 11 -7.34 13.64 20.40
N ARG A 12 -7.89 12.52 20.87
CA ARG A 12 -8.66 12.47 22.12
C ARG A 12 -8.25 11.27 22.94
N THR A 13 -8.19 11.47 24.25
CA THR A 13 -7.85 10.42 25.21
C THR A 13 -9.06 10.11 26.07
N PHE A 14 -9.31 8.82 26.26
CA PHE A 14 -10.38 8.33 27.13
C PHE A 14 -9.98 7.00 27.75
N LYS A 15 -10.77 6.56 28.72
CA LYS A 15 -10.58 5.28 29.40
C LYS A 15 -11.43 4.21 28.72
N ASP A 16 -10.82 3.05 28.47
CA ASP A 16 -11.58 1.86 28.13
C ASP A 16 -12.53 1.49 29.29
N ARG A 17 -13.78 1.15 28.97
CA ARG A 17 -14.82 0.93 29.98
C ARG A 17 -14.67 -0.41 30.71
N ILE A 18 -13.98 -1.38 30.12
CA ILE A 18 -13.85 -2.74 30.68
C ILE A 18 -12.54 -2.87 31.44
N THR A 19 -11.44 -2.42 30.84
CA THR A 19 -10.06 -2.61 31.33
C THR A 19 -9.48 -1.40 32.05
N GLY A 20 -10.06 -0.21 31.88
CA GLY A 20 -9.50 1.04 32.42
C GLY A 20 -8.20 1.51 31.72
N ALA A 21 -7.82 0.86 30.61
CA ALA A 21 -6.66 1.27 29.82
C ALA A 21 -6.83 2.69 29.26
N ASN A 22 -5.73 3.44 29.16
CA ASN A 22 -5.73 4.72 28.45
C ASN A 22 -5.76 4.46 26.94
N ILE A 23 -6.81 4.90 26.27
CA ILE A 23 -6.93 4.87 24.81
C ILE A 23 -6.70 6.28 24.29
N THR A 24 -5.80 6.42 23.31
CA THR A 24 -5.66 7.66 22.54
C THR A 24 -6.09 7.40 21.11
N GLN A 25 -7.20 8.01 20.70
CA GLN A 25 -7.62 8.03 19.31
C GLN A 25 -6.86 9.11 18.56
N LEU A 26 -6.32 8.77 17.38
CA LEU A 26 -5.46 9.65 16.58
C LEU A 26 -6.22 10.43 15.49
N THR A 27 -7.37 9.91 15.04
CA THR A 27 -8.17 10.49 13.96
C THR A 27 -9.65 10.54 14.36
N GLY A 28 -10.34 11.64 14.06
CA GLY A 28 -11.76 11.90 14.36
C GLY A 28 -12.56 12.51 13.20
N TYR A 29 -11.99 12.57 12.00
CA TYR A 29 -12.71 13.04 10.80
C TYR A 29 -13.88 12.13 10.42
N LEU A 30 -14.96 12.71 9.87
CA LEU A 30 -16.14 11.98 9.40
C LEU A 30 -15.85 11.29 8.06
N GLY A 31 -15.12 10.17 8.14
CA GLY A 31 -14.73 9.33 7.01
C GLY A 31 -13.89 8.15 7.50
N HIS A 32 -13.53 7.22 6.62
CA HIS A 32 -12.68 6.11 7.04
C HIS A 32 -11.24 6.57 7.19
N SER A 33 -10.59 6.06 8.23
CA SER A 33 -9.15 6.16 8.45
C SER A 33 -8.66 4.79 8.88
N PHE A 34 -7.60 4.29 8.26
CA PHE A 34 -7.06 2.97 8.57
C PHE A 34 -5.53 2.97 8.49
N HIS A 35 -4.91 2.20 9.38
CA HIS A 35 -3.47 2.02 9.41
C HIS A 35 -3.03 1.09 8.26
N THR A 36 -1.72 1.05 8.00
CA THR A 36 -1.12 0.01 7.13
C THR A 36 -1.38 -1.39 7.69
N TYR A 37 -1.31 -2.43 6.85
CA TYR A 37 -1.43 -3.81 7.30
C TYR A 37 -0.45 -4.09 8.44
N PHE A 38 -0.83 -4.91 9.42
CA PHE A 38 -0.07 -5.06 10.66
C PHE A 38 1.33 -5.66 10.49
N THR A 39 1.62 -6.32 9.36
CA THR A 39 2.96 -6.81 9.01
C THR A 39 3.85 -5.77 8.33
N ASN A 40 3.28 -4.62 7.96
CA ASN A 40 3.96 -3.58 7.20
C ASN A 40 4.40 -2.46 8.13
N ASN A 41 5.53 -1.85 7.83
CA ASN A 41 6.04 -0.76 8.63
C ASN A 41 5.41 0.57 8.19
N GLY A 42 4.59 1.14 9.07
CA GLY A 42 4.04 2.50 8.91
C GLY A 42 4.83 3.59 9.63
N TRP A 43 5.85 3.22 10.41
CA TRP A 43 6.59 4.15 11.27
C TRP A 43 7.81 4.74 10.57
N TYR A 44 8.02 6.04 10.76
CA TYR A 44 9.16 6.74 10.20
C TYR A 44 9.49 8.00 11.02
N ASP A 45 10.50 8.75 10.57
CA ASP A 45 11.01 9.94 11.26
C ASP A 45 11.43 9.64 12.72
N GLY A 46 12.16 8.52 12.91
CA GLY A 46 12.59 8.07 14.24
C GLY A 46 11.39 7.71 15.14
N ASN A 47 10.38 7.05 14.58
CA ASN A 47 9.13 6.66 15.25
C ASN A 47 8.28 7.83 15.78
N ARG A 48 8.55 9.06 15.35
CA ARG A 48 7.69 10.21 15.69
C ARG A 48 6.48 10.32 14.80
N ARG A 49 6.50 9.67 13.63
CA ARG A 49 5.42 9.74 12.65
C ARG A 49 4.95 8.35 12.24
N LEU A 50 3.64 8.25 12.09
CA LEU A 50 2.92 7.06 11.65
C LEU A 50 2.16 7.37 10.36
N LEU A 51 2.19 6.45 9.41
CA LEU A 51 1.37 6.49 8.20
C LEU A 51 -0.03 5.92 8.44
N PHE A 52 -0.99 6.53 7.77
CA PHE A 52 -2.35 6.01 7.68
C PHE A 52 -2.99 6.45 6.36
N THR A 53 -4.02 5.75 5.95
CA THR A 53 -4.83 6.12 4.78
C THR A 53 -6.15 6.69 5.27
N SER A 54 -6.68 7.70 4.57
CA SER A 54 -7.95 8.32 4.93
C SER A 54 -8.76 8.76 3.72
N ASP A 55 -10.08 8.67 3.84
CA ASP A 55 -11.06 9.09 2.82
C ASP A 55 -11.47 10.56 2.99
N ARG A 56 -10.64 11.36 3.67
CA ARG A 56 -10.86 12.80 3.85
C ARG A 56 -11.03 13.48 2.51
N ASP A 57 -11.93 14.46 2.50
CA ASP A 57 -12.20 15.30 1.33
C ASP A 57 -12.61 14.46 0.09
N ASN A 58 -13.31 13.34 0.32
CA ASN A 58 -13.89 12.45 -0.70
C ASN A 58 -12.85 11.80 -1.65
N ALA A 59 -11.61 11.62 -1.16
CA ALA A 59 -10.56 10.89 -1.87
C ALA A 59 -9.72 10.08 -0.88
N THR A 60 -9.37 8.85 -1.26
CA THR A 60 -8.53 7.97 -0.45
C THR A 60 -7.05 8.29 -0.65
N ASN A 61 -6.49 9.07 0.27
CA ASN A 61 -5.11 9.54 0.22
C ASN A 61 -4.23 8.93 1.32
N LEU A 62 -2.92 8.96 1.10
CA LEU A 62 -1.93 8.63 2.12
C LEU A 62 -1.66 9.85 3.00
N PHE A 63 -1.70 9.65 4.30
CA PHE A 63 -1.45 10.65 5.32
C PHE A 63 -0.37 10.19 6.29
N SER A 64 0.14 11.15 7.05
CA SER A 64 0.96 10.89 8.20
C SER A 64 0.49 11.71 9.39
N ILE A 65 0.57 11.12 10.58
CA ILE A 65 0.37 11.83 11.83
C ILE A 65 1.69 11.89 12.62
N GLN A 66 2.04 13.06 13.15
CA GLN A 66 3.05 13.18 14.19
C GLN A 66 2.41 12.77 15.52
N VAL A 67 2.93 11.74 16.16
CA VAL A 67 2.22 11.03 17.23
C VAL A 67 2.06 11.84 18.51
N GLU A 68 3.01 12.70 18.82
CA GLU A 68 3.00 13.51 20.04
C GLU A 68 2.02 14.69 19.94
N SER A 69 2.24 15.57 18.98
CA SER A 69 1.40 16.74 18.66
C SER A 69 0.02 16.36 18.10
N GLY A 70 -0.06 15.26 17.34
CA GLY A 70 -1.23 14.88 16.55
C GLY A 70 -1.41 15.65 15.24
N GLU A 71 -0.44 16.49 14.82
CA GLU A 71 -0.48 17.14 13.51
C GLU A 71 -0.58 16.08 12.40
N ILE A 72 -1.51 16.28 11.47
CA ILE A 72 -1.72 15.40 10.32
C ILE A 72 -1.23 16.10 9.05
N SER A 73 -0.47 15.37 8.22
CA SER A 73 0.08 15.82 6.94
C SER A 73 -0.46 14.92 5.81
N GLN A 74 -1.02 15.53 4.77
CA GLN A 74 -1.43 14.83 3.55
C GLN A 74 -0.23 14.65 2.61
N LEU A 75 0.04 13.40 2.22
CA LEU A 75 1.24 13.00 1.47
C LEU A 75 0.97 12.74 -0.02
N THR A 76 -0.26 12.38 -0.37
CA THR A 76 -0.74 12.29 -1.76
C THR A 76 -1.97 13.16 -1.94
N ASP A 77 -2.26 13.57 -3.17
CA ASP A 77 -3.35 14.51 -3.46
C ASP A 77 -4.18 14.04 -4.66
N PHE A 78 -4.90 12.95 -4.46
CA PHE A 78 -5.86 12.44 -5.44
C PHE A 78 -7.14 13.28 -5.42
N GLU A 79 -7.69 13.50 -6.61
CA GLU A 79 -8.92 14.26 -6.80
C GLU A 79 -10.13 13.58 -6.15
N PRO A 80 -11.11 14.36 -5.64
CA PRO A 80 -12.37 13.84 -5.13
C PRO A 80 -13.07 12.88 -6.12
N GLY A 81 -13.49 11.72 -5.62
CA GLY A 81 -14.15 10.68 -6.43
C GLY A 81 -13.21 9.78 -7.24
N SER A 82 -11.89 9.90 -7.06
CA SER A 82 -10.90 9.00 -7.68
C SER A 82 -11.19 7.54 -7.35
N ARG A 83 -11.38 6.72 -8.40
CA ARG A 83 -11.73 5.29 -8.29
C ARG A 83 -10.58 4.36 -7.88
N PRO A 84 -9.32 4.54 -8.33
CA PRO A 84 -8.23 3.79 -7.76
C PRO A 84 -7.85 4.43 -6.42
N THR A 85 -7.97 3.67 -5.35
CA THR A 85 -7.72 4.14 -3.97
C THR A 85 -6.41 3.57 -3.44
N VAL A 86 -5.74 4.36 -2.59
CA VAL A 86 -4.60 3.85 -1.81
C VAL A 86 -5.10 2.77 -0.87
N ARG A 87 -4.44 1.61 -0.87
CA ARG A 87 -4.81 0.46 -0.02
C ARG A 87 -4.01 0.48 1.28
N PHE A 88 -4.19 -0.56 2.10
CA PHE A 88 -3.45 -0.77 3.35
C PHE A 88 -2.08 -1.44 3.15
N THR A 89 -1.67 -1.76 1.91
CA THR A 89 -0.44 -2.52 1.61
C THR A 89 0.82 -1.64 1.54
N ASN A 90 0.82 -0.51 2.26
CA ASN A 90 1.89 0.48 2.15
C ASN A 90 3.04 0.14 3.09
N ASP A 91 4.29 0.37 2.66
CA ASP A 91 5.45 0.00 3.47
C ASP A 91 6.57 1.05 3.38
N VAL A 92 7.06 1.48 4.54
CA VAL A 92 8.12 2.48 4.66
C VAL A 92 9.48 1.83 4.40
N ASN A 93 10.28 2.44 3.53
CA ASN A 93 11.66 2.01 3.31
C ASN A 93 12.51 2.19 4.60
N PRO A 94 13.21 1.14 5.09
CA PRO A 94 14.02 1.24 6.32
C PRO A 94 15.31 2.05 6.17
N LYS A 95 15.75 2.34 4.94
CA LYS A 95 17.01 3.03 4.61
C LYS A 95 16.80 4.41 3.98
N ARG A 96 15.62 4.68 3.41
CA ARG A 96 15.32 5.91 2.65
C ARG A 96 14.00 6.52 3.11
N PRO A 97 13.83 7.85 3.03
CA PRO A 97 12.61 8.52 3.46
C PRO A 97 11.53 8.40 2.37
N GLU A 98 11.08 7.19 2.06
CA GLU A 98 10.04 6.95 1.06
C GLU A 98 9.12 5.82 1.51
N VAL A 99 7.89 5.85 1.01
CA VAL A 99 6.89 4.81 1.21
C VAL A 99 6.44 4.26 -0.14
N TYR A 100 6.24 2.96 -0.20
CA TYR A 100 5.68 2.30 -1.36
C TYR A 100 4.21 2.01 -1.15
N TYR A 101 3.41 2.19 -2.19
CA TYR A 101 1.97 1.94 -2.15
C TYR A 101 1.44 1.48 -3.50
N ALA A 102 0.30 0.79 -3.46
CA ALA A 102 -0.40 0.34 -4.65
C ALA A 102 -1.59 1.26 -4.92
N ILE A 103 -1.77 1.66 -6.18
CA ILE A 103 -2.93 2.40 -6.65
C ILE A 103 -3.33 1.91 -8.04
N GLY A 104 -4.55 1.38 -8.16
CA GLY A 104 -5.00 0.75 -9.40
C GLY A 104 -4.08 -0.41 -9.82
N ARG A 105 -3.42 -0.27 -10.98
CA ARG A 105 -2.46 -1.25 -11.52
C ARG A 105 -1.01 -0.75 -11.43
N GLU A 106 -0.74 0.17 -10.51
CA GLU A 106 0.57 0.78 -10.35
C GLU A 106 1.10 0.56 -8.93
N MET A 107 2.38 0.21 -8.86
CA MET A 107 3.16 0.25 -7.63
C MET A 107 4.01 1.52 -7.69
N ARG A 108 3.84 2.39 -6.71
CA ARG A 108 4.45 3.73 -6.67
C ARG A 108 5.28 3.92 -5.42
N ALA A 109 6.19 4.87 -5.48
CA ALA A 109 6.97 5.36 -4.35
C ALA A 109 6.72 6.86 -4.19
N VAL A 110 6.44 7.32 -2.98
CA VAL A 110 6.44 8.76 -2.65
C VAL A 110 7.50 9.07 -1.61
N ASN A 111 8.29 10.11 -1.87
CA ASN A 111 9.29 10.60 -0.94
C ASN A 111 8.61 11.34 0.22
N LEU A 112 8.85 10.88 1.45
CA LEU A 112 8.26 11.39 2.69
C LEU A 112 8.79 12.76 3.12
N LYS A 113 9.75 13.35 2.41
CA LYS A 113 10.24 14.71 2.65
C LYS A 113 9.81 15.69 1.56
N THR A 114 9.91 15.29 0.30
CA THR A 114 9.70 16.15 -0.88
C THR A 114 8.35 15.97 -1.55
N LEU A 115 7.66 14.86 -1.28
CA LEU A 115 6.44 14.40 -1.97
C LEU A 115 6.62 14.10 -3.46
N GLU A 116 7.87 13.94 -3.91
CA GLU A 116 8.14 13.43 -5.25
C GLU A 116 7.61 12.01 -5.35
N ASP A 117 6.73 11.80 -6.32
CA ASP A 117 6.04 10.54 -6.59
C ASP A 117 6.61 9.90 -7.86
N ARG A 118 6.78 8.57 -7.82
CA ARG A 118 7.45 7.82 -8.88
C ARG A 118 6.81 6.46 -9.09
N LEU A 119 6.56 6.13 -10.36
CA LEU A 119 6.15 4.79 -10.77
C LEU A 119 7.33 3.81 -10.63
N LEU A 120 7.13 2.70 -9.94
CA LEU A 120 8.10 1.60 -9.84
C LEU A 120 7.78 0.47 -10.81
N PHE A 121 6.50 0.14 -10.91
CA PHE A 121 6.06 -1.00 -11.67
C PHE A 121 4.61 -0.84 -12.08
N LYS A 122 4.32 -1.17 -13.35
CA LYS A 122 2.96 -1.25 -13.88
C LYS A 122 2.58 -2.72 -14.04
N VAL A 123 1.51 -3.11 -13.39
CA VAL A 123 1.00 -4.48 -13.44
C VAL A 123 0.53 -4.79 -14.87
N PRO A 124 1.06 -5.85 -15.51
CA PRO A 124 0.66 -6.26 -16.85
C PRO A 124 -0.85 -6.50 -16.98
N ASP A 125 -1.38 -6.35 -18.19
CA ASP A 125 -2.78 -6.68 -18.47
C ASP A 125 -3.06 -8.16 -18.16
N GLY A 126 -4.25 -8.45 -17.61
CA GLY A 126 -4.64 -9.79 -17.19
C GLY A 126 -3.99 -10.27 -15.88
N PHE A 127 -3.30 -9.40 -15.14
CA PHE A 127 -2.76 -9.70 -13.82
C PHE A 127 -3.17 -8.66 -12.78
N ASN A 128 -3.18 -9.10 -11.52
CA ASN A 128 -3.30 -8.27 -10.34
C ASN A 128 -2.05 -8.44 -9.46
N ALA A 129 -1.60 -7.35 -8.84
CA ALA A 129 -0.52 -7.40 -7.86
C ALA A 129 -1.06 -7.60 -6.43
N LYS A 130 -0.31 -8.35 -5.65
CA LYS A 130 -0.48 -8.53 -4.20
C LYS A 130 0.84 -8.22 -3.51
N GLY A 131 0.77 -7.73 -2.27
CA GLY A 131 1.95 -7.39 -1.48
C GLY A 131 2.44 -5.96 -1.74
N GLY A 132 3.75 -5.77 -1.61
CA GLY A 132 4.38 -4.45 -1.65
C GLY A 132 5.33 -4.16 -0.51
N ASN A 133 5.93 -5.20 0.06
CA ASN A 133 6.79 -5.07 1.23
C ASN A 133 8.23 -4.77 0.77
N VAL A 134 8.92 -3.91 1.49
CA VAL A 134 10.31 -3.57 1.18
C VAL A 134 11.27 -4.52 1.87
N GLY A 135 12.35 -4.88 1.18
CA GLY A 135 13.47 -5.58 1.79
C GLY A 135 14.15 -4.76 2.89
N ALA A 136 14.78 -5.44 3.85
CA ALA A 136 15.52 -4.80 4.94
C ALA A 136 16.70 -3.92 4.46
N ASP A 137 17.24 -4.21 3.27
CA ASP A 137 18.27 -3.42 2.59
C ASP A 137 17.72 -2.19 1.87
N GLY A 138 16.40 -2.06 1.77
CA GLY A 138 15.71 -0.97 1.09
C GLY A 138 15.91 -0.93 -0.43
N GLN A 139 16.45 -1.99 -1.05
CA GLN A 139 16.79 -1.99 -2.49
C GLN A 139 15.63 -2.48 -3.37
N TYR A 140 14.80 -3.37 -2.84
CA TYR A 140 13.71 -4.00 -3.59
C TYR A 140 12.40 -3.99 -2.82
N MET A 141 11.32 -3.90 -3.57
CA MET A 141 9.95 -4.14 -3.12
C MET A 141 9.50 -5.50 -3.65
N TYR A 142 8.92 -6.32 -2.78
CA TYR A 142 8.50 -7.68 -3.08
C TYR A 142 6.98 -7.76 -3.16
N GLY A 143 6.51 -8.45 -4.18
CA GLY A 143 5.10 -8.73 -4.39
C GLY A 143 4.89 -10.02 -5.16
N ALA A 144 3.63 -10.34 -5.40
CA ALA A 144 3.22 -11.43 -6.27
C ALA A 144 2.27 -10.89 -7.34
N LEU A 145 2.41 -11.41 -8.55
CA LEU A 145 1.42 -11.26 -9.60
C LEU A 145 0.57 -12.52 -9.64
N MET A 146 -0.74 -12.33 -9.77
CA MET A 146 -1.71 -13.40 -9.96
C MET A 146 -2.57 -13.03 -11.17
N GLU A 147 -2.81 -14.01 -12.04
CA GLU A 147 -3.75 -13.88 -13.15
C GLU A 147 -5.10 -13.35 -12.65
N ASP A 148 -5.65 -12.39 -13.38
CA ASP A 148 -7.00 -11.89 -13.12
C ASP A 148 -8.02 -12.94 -13.53
N LEU A 149 -8.86 -13.36 -12.58
CA LEU A 149 -9.88 -14.38 -12.78
C LEU A 149 -11.30 -13.80 -12.74
N SER A 150 -11.45 -12.47 -12.77
CA SER A 150 -12.75 -11.80 -12.64
C SER A 150 -13.73 -12.09 -13.77
N ASP A 151 -13.25 -12.55 -14.92
CA ASP A 151 -14.04 -13.04 -16.06
C ASP A 151 -14.49 -14.50 -15.91
N ARG A 152 -13.90 -15.24 -14.98
CA ARG A 152 -14.12 -16.69 -14.77
C ARG A 152 -14.79 -17.02 -13.45
N ILE A 153 -14.60 -16.19 -12.43
CA ILE A 153 -15.21 -16.35 -11.12
C ILE A 153 -16.12 -15.14 -10.85
N TYR A 154 -17.42 -15.38 -10.91
CA TYR A 154 -18.46 -14.38 -10.69
C TYR A 154 -18.78 -14.20 -9.20
N THR A 155 -17.76 -13.90 -8.40
CA THR A 155 -17.90 -13.56 -6.97
C THR A 155 -17.03 -12.36 -6.64
N ASP A 156 -17.29 -11.68 -5.52
CA ASP A 156 -16.45 -10.57 -5.10
C ASP A 156 -15.10 -11.08 -4.55
N LEU A 157 -14.11 -11.21 -5.43
CA LEU A 157 -12.74 -11.61 -5.08
C LEU A 157 -11.96 -10.52 -4.32
N LYS A 158 -12.55 -9.34 -4.09
CA LYS A 158 -11.97 -8.30 -3.24
C LYS A 158 -12.30 -8.51 -1.77
N ALA A 159 -13.36 -9.26 -1.47
CA ALA A 159 -13.68 -9.71 -0.12
C ALA A 159 -12.77 -10.89 0.24
N SER A 160 -11.98 -10.72 1.31
CA SER A 160 -11.03 -11.71 1.79
C SER A 160 -11.67 -13.11 1.96
N TYR A 161 -10.88 -14.15 1.71
CA TYR A 161 -11.24 -15.58 1.85
C TYR A 161 -12.42 -16.09 1.00
N ILE A 162 -13.06 -15.25 0.19
CA ILE A 162 -14.10 -15.68 -0.76
C ILE A 162 -13.44 -16.23 -2.04
N GLY A 163 -14.00 -17.31 -2.60
CA GLY A 163 -13.57 -17.85 -3.89
C GLY A 163 -12.29 -18.69 -3.86
N MET A 164 -11.73 -18.98 -2.68
CA MET A 164 -10.45 -19.71 -2.57
C MET A 164 -10.48 -21.09 -3.24
N LYS A 165 -11.59 -21.81 -3.14
CA LYS A 165 -11.74 -23.14 -3.75
C LYS A 165 -11.74 -23.04 -5.27
N GLU A 166 -12.48 -22.08 -5.81
CA GLU A 166 -12.61 -21.78 -7.23
C GLU A 166 -11.30 -21.26 -7.83
N ILE A 167 -10.61 -20.36 -7.13
CA ILE A 167 -9.27 -19.88 -7.52
C ILE A 167 -8.29 -21.05 -7.56
N SER A 168 -8.29 -21.90 -6.52
CA SER A 168 -7.37 -23.03 -6.42
C SER A 168 -7.59 -24.07 -7.51
N SER A 169 -8.84 -24.37 -7.87
CA SER A 169 -9.15 -25.34 -8.93
C SER A 169 -8.72 -24.85 -10.33
N ILE A 170 -8.74 -23.53 -10.55
CA ILE A 170 -8.30 -22.89 -11.80
C ILE A 170 -6.77 -22.93 -11.97
N ARG A 171 -6.01 -22.91 -10.86
CA ARG A 171 -4.53 -22.85 -10.85
C ARG A 171 -4.01 -21.65 -11.66
N PRO A 172 -4.27 -20.41 -11.24
CA PRO A 172 -3.90 -19.21 -11.99
C PRO A 172 -2.40 -19.12 -12.29
N GLY A 173 -2.07 -18.39 -13.35
CA GLY A 173 -0.71 -17.91 -13.58
C GLY A 173 -0.22 -17.06 -12.41
N CYS A 174 0.88 -17.44 -11.77
CA CYS A 174 1.44 -16.70 -10.63
C CYS A 174 2.95 -16.45 -10.81
N CYS A 175 3.39 -15.28 -10.35
CA CYS A 175 4.78 -14.82 -10.38
C CYS A 175 5.17 -14.20 -9.04
N ALA A 176 6.37 -14.45 -8.54
CA ALA A 176 6.98 -13.55 -7.57
C ALA A 176 7.62 -12.38 -8.32
N CYS A 177 7.40 -11.16 -7.84
CA CYS A 177 7.94 -9.95 -8.42
C CYS A 177 8.87 -9.26 -7.41
N MET A 178 10.08 -8.98 -7.85
CA MET A 178 11.05 -8.17 -7.14
C MET A 178 11.25 -6.87 -7.92
N MET A 179 10.67 -5.78 -7.43
CA MET A 179 10.65 -4.48 -8.09
C MET A 179 11.78 -3.63 -7.56
N ALA A 180 12.55 -3.04 -8.45
CA ALA A 180 13.62 -2.13 -8.09
C ALA A 180 13.06 -0.90 -7.37
N ALA A 181 13.53 -0.68 -6.14
CA ALA A 181 13.11 0.47 -5.36
C ALA A 181 13.91 1.74 -5.73
N SER A 182 14.93 1.64 -6.60
CA SER A 182 15.71 2.73 -7.16
C SER A 182 15.94 2.50 -8.66
N PHE A 183 16.34 3.52 -9.40
CA PHE A 183 16.67 3.39 -10.83
C PHE A 183 17.96 2.61 -11.11
N THR A 184 18.72 2.26 -10.08
CA THR A 184 20.00 1.54 -10.21
C THR A 184 19.83 0.03 -10.19
N ALA A 185 18.64 -0.47 -9.87
CA ALA A 185 18.33 -1.90 -9.79
C ALA A 185 17.36 -2.30 -10.89
N THR A 186 17.42 -3.57 -11.31
CA THR A 186 16.53 -4.13 -12.34
C THR A 186 15.36 -4.86 -11.68
N THR A 187 14.15 -4.65 -12.19
CA THR A 187 12.96 -5.41 -11.75
C THR A 187 13.04 -6.84 -12.30
N ILE A 188 12.84 -7.83 -11.43
CA ILE A 188 12.93 -9.25 -11.74
C ILE A 188 11.59 -9.93 -11.50
N LEU A 189 11.15 -10.72 -12.48
CA LEU A 189 9.94 -11.53 -12.40
C LEU A 189 10.32 -13.01 -12.42
N ILE A 190 9.94 -13.71 -11.35
CA ILE A 190 10.25 -15.12 -11.15
C ILE A 190 8.95 -15.92 -11.29
N PRO A 191 8.74 -16.65 -12.40
CA PRO A 191 7.53 -17.44 -12.60
C PRO A 191 7.46 -18.57 -11.55
N VAL A 192 6.32 -18.71 -10.87
CA VAL A 192 6.10 -19.75 -9.87
C VAL A 192 5.07 -20.80 -10.31
N SER A 193 4.47 -20.67 -11.51
CA SER A 193 3.61 -21.70 -12.08
C SER A 193 4.06 -22.15 -13.49
N PRO A 194 3.86 -23.43 -13.87
CA PRO A 194 4.19 -23.93 -15.21
C PRO A 194 3.44 -23.22 -16.34
N GLN A 195 2.25 -22.68 -16.05
CA GLN A 195 1.46 -21.90 -16.99
C GLN A 195 2.13 -20.56 -17.31
N MET A 196 2.81 -19.94 -16.34
CA MET A 196 3.63 -18.73 -16.58
C MET A 196 4.97 -19.04 -17.24
N ALA A 197 5.62 -20.16 -16.90
CA ALA A 197 6.88 -20.55 -17.54
C ALA A 197 6.77 -20.73 -19.07
N ARG A 198 5.56 -21.04 -19.58
CA ARG A 198 5.25 -21.13 -21.02
C ARG A 198 4.89 -19.78 -21.66
N ARG A 199 4.55 -18.76 -20.87
CA ARG A 199 4.31 -17.39 -21.33
C ARG A 199 5.61 -16.61 -21.17
N SER A 200 6.58 -16.86 -22.04
CA SER A 200 7.87 -16.17 -22.12
C SER A 200 7.69 -14.71 -22.53
N CYS A 201 7.14 -13.86 -21.67
CA CYS A 201 6.98 -12.44 -22.01
C CYS A 201 6.68 -11.57 -20.79
N ILE A 202 7.62 -11.42 -19.85
CA ILE A 202 7.62 -10.21 -19.02
C ILE A 202 9.07 -9.82 -18.72
N THR A 203 9.75 -9.24 -19.70
CA THR A 203 10.91 -8.40 -19.45
C THR A 203 10.35 -7.00 -19.20
N ALA A 204 10.38 -6.53 -17.95
CA ALA A 204 10.13 -5.12 -17.68
C ALA A 204 11.33 -4.32 -18.20
N MET A 205 11.12 -3.51 -19.24
CA MET A 205 12.03 -2.43 -19.63
C MET A 205 11.99 -1.31 -18.59
#